data_AF-A0A5C7SUV3-F1
#
_entry.id   AF-A0A5C7SUV3-F1
#
_cell.length_a   1.000
_cell.length_b   1.000
_cell.length_c   1.000
_cell.angle_alpha   90.00
_cell.angle_beta   90.00
_cell.angle_gamma   90.00
#
_symmetry.space_group_name_H-M   'P 1'
#
loop_
_entity.id
_entity.type
_entity.pdbx_description
1 polymer ?
#
loop_
_entity_poly.entity_id
_entity_poly.type
_entity_poly.pdbx_seq_one_letter_code
_entity_poly.pdbx_strand_id
1 'polypeptide(L)'
;MSNDDTTPHKPSLWRRIAAFKTIVLTLSMAGLIASNVASLVSASAHDWMHNALRRVLSIGGQTVADRALANSPKAKLDQTVKTKTADLEAKNRLQAKELEDVHVKNRKLAQQLDVNGKQAKATVAAVHQRLAKGVSRNVAALPSESIPYLGLGVTLAVTSLDIYDACQTMKDFNDLLRMMGQGEEKPDLCGQKVPTVDQVLASTKTGWRSSVQRVTDDAKTFKVAVPDVRLPTRDEMTRASCTVVSVPYLCPEK
;
A
#
# COMPACT_ATOMS: atom_id res chain seq x y z
N MET A 1 15.87 1.88 -120.95
CA MET A 1 15.27 1.32 -119.71
C MET A 1 15.48 2.33 -118.61
N SER A 2 14.36 2.74 -118.02
CA SER A 2 14.13 3.38 -116.71
C SER A 2 14.93 4.60 -116.26
N ASN A 3 14.14 5.66 -116.04
CA ASN A 3 14.35 6.81 -115.17
C ASN A 3 14.81 6.39 -113.76
N ASP A 4 15.57 7.26 -113.08
CA ASP A 4 15.31 7.54 -111.68
C ASP A 4 15.66 8.99 -111.34
N ASP A 5 14.68 9.68 -110.76
CA ASP A 5 14.67 11.12 -110.47
C ASP A 5 14.49 11.25 -108.96
N THR A 6 15.57 11.55 -108.24
CA THR A 6 15.53 11.79 -106.79
C THR A 6 15.59 13.29 -106.51
N THR A 7 14.46 13.87 -106.15
CA THR A 7 14.37 15.21 -105.53
C THR A 7 14.29 15.12 -104.00
N PRO A 8 14.88 16.08 -103.24
CA PRO A 8 14.94 16.01 -101.78
C PRO A 8 13.70 16.65 -101.13
N HIS A 9 13.10 15.93 -100.19
CA HIS A 9 11.90 16.31 -99.45
C HIS A 9 12.21 17.35 -98.33
N LYS A 10 11.66 18.57 -98.42
CA LYS A 10 11.69 19.56 -97.31
C LYS A 10 10.68 19.17 -96.21
N PRO A 11 11.02 19.32 -94.91
CA PRO A 11 10.11 18.97 -93.82
C PRO A 11 8.95 19.98 -93.69
N SER A 12 7.73 19.46 -93.51
CA SER A 12 6.50 20.26 -93.46
C SER A 12 6.39 21.08 -92.18
N LEU A 13 5.92 22.33 -92.33
CA LEU A 13 5.72 23.32 -91.27
C LEU A 13 4.80 22.82 -90.13
N TRP A 14 3.89 21.90 -90.45
CA TRP A 14 3.03 21.19 -89.51
C TRP A 14 3.78 20.30 -88.52
N ARG A 15 4.86 19.62 -88.93
CA ARG A 15 5.68 18.82 -88.00
C ARG A 15 6.39 19.69 -86.96
N ARG A 16 6.79 20.91 -87.32
CA ARG A 16 7.43 21.85 -86.39
C ARG A 16 6.44 22.39 -85.35
N ILE A 17 5.22 22.72 -85.77
CA ILE A 17 4.16 23.16 -84.85
C ILE A 17 3.73 22.01 -83.92
N ALA A 18 3.59 20.79 -84.46
CA ALA A 18 3.28 19.61 -83.67
C ALA A 18 4.38 19.30 -82.65
N ALA A 19 5.65 19.28 -83.07
CA ALA A 19 6.79 19.07 -82.17
C ALA A 19 6.88 20.15 -81.09
N PHE A 20 6.63 21.42 -81.43
CA PHE A 20 6.58 22.51 -80.46
C PHE A 20 5.48 22.30 -79.41
N LYS A 21 4.26 21.93 -79.85
CA LYS A 21 3.16 21.58 -78.93
C LYS A 21 3.53 20.42 -78.02
N THR A 22 4.13 19.35 -78.55
CA THR A 22 4.56 18.19 -77.76
C THR A 22 5.62 18.58 -76.74
N ILE A 23 6.62 19.38 -77.12
CA ILE A 23 7.67 19.87 -76.23
C ILE A 23 7.07 20.70 -75.09
N VAL A 24 6.19 21.65 -75.40
CA VAL A 24 5.50 22.49 -74.41
C VAL A 24 4.66 21.64 -73.45
N LEU A 25 3.94 20.64 -73.95
CA LEU A 25 3.15 19.71 -73.13
C LEU A 25 4.04 18.88 -72.21
N THR A 26 5.13 18.32 -72.72
CA THR A 26 6.07 17.52 -71.92
C THR A 26 6.77 18.35 -70.85
N LEU A 27 7.15 19.60 -71.16
CA LEU A 27 7.75 20.53 -70.21
C LEU A 27 6.76 20.95 -69.12
N SER A 28 5.50 21.21 -69.46
CA SER A 28 4.46 21.49 -68.48
C SER A 28 4.20 20.30 -67.55
N MET A 29 4.12 19.10 -68.11
CA MET A 29 3.92 17.87 -67.32
C MET A 29 5.11 17.62 -66.38
N ALA A 30 6.34 17.69 -66.91
CA ALA A 30 7.55 17.55 -66.12
C ALA A 30 7.67 18.64 -65.05
N GLY A 31 7.30 19.88 -65.37
CA GLY A 31 7.27 21.00 -64.46
C GLY A 31 6.28 20.79 -63.31
N LEU A 32 5.08 20.30 -63.58
CA LEU A 32 4.08 20.00 -62.54
C LEU A 32 4.54 18.91 -61.58
N ILE A 33 5.14 17.84 -62.12
CA ILE A 33 5.68 16.74 -61.30
C ILE A 33 6.84 17.24 -60.44
N ALA A 34 7.80 17.95 -61.04
CA ALA A 34 8.95 18.51 -60.32
C ALA A 34 8.52 19.50 -59.24
N SER A 35 7.51 20.33 -59.51
CA SER A 35 6.98 21.32 -58.55
C SER A 35 6.30 20.66 -57.35
N ASN A 36 5.49 19.62 -57.59
CA ASN A 36 4.85 18.86 -56.52
C ASN A 36 5.88 18.16 -55.63
N VAL A 37 6.90 17.54 -56.21
CA VAL A 37 7.99 16.88 -55.44
C VAL A 37 8.81 17.90 -54.66
N ALA A 38 9.23 19.00 -55.29
CA ALA A 38 10.04 20.03 -54.65
C ALA A 38 9.30 20.71 -53.48
N SER A 39 7.98 20.95 -53.61
CA SER A 39 7.17 21.57 -52.55
C SER A 39 6.96 20.70 -51.31
N LEU A 40 7.10 19.38 -51.45
CA LEU A 40 6.98 18.42 -50.34
C LEU A 40 8.30 18.26 -49.56
N VAL A 41 9.43 18.38 -50.26
CA VAL A 41 10.76 18.02 -49.71
C VAL A 41 11.58 19.24 -49.29
N SER A 42 11.28 20.43 -49.83
CA SER A 42 12.07 21.63 -49.56
C SER A 42 11.22 22.81 -49.05
N ALA A 43 11.63 23.35 -47.90
CA ALA A 43 11.05 24.58 -47.34
C ALA A 43 11.22 25.78 -48.28
N SER A 44 12.35 25.88 -48.99
CA SER A 44 12.64 27.00 -49.90
C SER A 44 11.79 26.96 -51.19
N ALA A 45 11.50 25.76 -51.72
CA ALA A 45 10.62 25.60 -52.87
C ALA A 45 9.16 25.91 -52.51
N HIS A 46 8.73 25.52 -51.32
CA HIS A 46 7.42 25.87 -50.78
C HIS A 46 7.26 27.39 -50.62
N ASP A 47 8.25 28.09 -50.07
CA ASP A 47 8.21 29.54 -49.87
C ASP A 47 8.20 30.31 -51.19
N TRP A 48 8.97 29.84 -52.18
CA TRP A 48 8.93 30.39 -53.54
C TRP A 48 7.54 30.25 -54.17
N MET A 49 6.92 29.07 -54.07
CA MET A 49 5.60 28.81 -54.64
C MET A 49 4.51 29.62 -53.93
N HIS A 50 4.61 29.78 -52.60
CA HIS A 50 3.74 30.66 -51.83
C HIS A 50 3.86 32.13 -52.26
N ASN A 51 5.08 32.62 -52.48
CA ASN A 51 5.32 33.99 -52.95
C ASN A 51 4.84 34.22 -54.38
N ALA A 52 5.02 33.23 -55.26
CA ALA A 52 4.49 33.26 -56.62
C ALA A 52 2.96 33.29 -56.62
N LEU A 53 2.32 32.42 -55.84
CA LEU A 53 0.86 32.37 -55.71
C LEU A 53 0.30 33.67 -55.10
N ARG A 54 0.99 34.24 -54.10
CA ARG A 54 0.62 35.53 -53.50
C ARG A 54 0.69 36.68 -54.50
N ARG A 55 1.73 36.72 -55.35
CA ARG A 55 1.85 37.72 -56.44
C ARG A 55 0.71 37.60 -57.44
N VAL A 56 0.35 36.38 -57.85
CA VAL A 56 -0.76 36.16 -58.80
C VAL A 56 -2.11 36.55 -58.18
N LEU A 57 -2.39 36.13 -56.95
CA LEU A 57 -3.63 36.46 -56.25
C LEU A 57 -3.74 37.95 -55.89
N SER A 58 -2.61 38.64 -55.71
CA SER A 58 -2.59 40.08 -55.41
C SER A 58 -3.07 40.97 -56.56
N ILE A 59 -3.19 40.44 -57.77
CA ILE A 59 -3.82 41.10 -58.92
C ILE A 59 -5.30 41.41 -58.64
N GLY A 60 -5.96 40.59 -57.81
CA GLY A 60 -7.32 40.83 -57.31
C GLY A 60 -7.40 41.66 -56.02
N GLY A 61 -6.28 42.20 -55.53
CA GLY A 61 -6.15 42.95 -54.28
C GLY A 61 -5.45 42.16 -53.17
N GLN A 62 -4.60 42.85 -52.37
CA GLN A 62 -3.82 42.21 -51.30
C GLN A 62 -4.68 41.53 -50.24
N THR A 63 -5.84 42.10 -49.93
CA THR A 63 -6.78 41.56 -48.92
C THR A 63 -7.36 40.21 -49.33
N VAL A 64 -7.56 39.96 -50.63
CA VAL A 64 -8.09 38.70 -51.17
C VAL A 64 -7.01 37.62 -51.15
N ALA A 65 -5.78 37.97 -51.56
CA ALA A 65 -4.64 37.05 -51.52
C ALA A 65 -4.34 36.59 -50.09
N ASP A 66 -4.34 37.51 -49.12
CA ASP A 66 -4.07 37.18 -47.72
C ASP A 66 -5.18 36.35 -47.10
N ARG A 67 -6.46 36.61 -47.43
CA ARG A 67 -7.60 35.82 -46.94
C ARG A 67 -7.67 34.42 -47.52
N ALA A 68 -7.25 34.23 -48.78
CA ALA A 68 -7.19 32.92 -49.42
C ALA A 68 -6.04 32.06 -48.84
N LEU A 69 -4.86 32.65 -48.64
CA LEU A 69 -3.71 31.96 -48.06
C LEU A 69 -3.91 31.63 -46.57
N ALA A 70 -4.55 32.52 -45.82
CA ALA A 70 -4.92 32.28 -44.42
C ALA A 70 -5.92 31.12 -44.23
N ASN A 71 -6.75 30.83 -45.23
CA ASN A 71 -7.70 29.70 -45.20
C ASN A 71 -7.16 28.41 -45.83
N SER A 72 -5.89 28.39 -46.24
CA SER A 72 -5.30 27.21 -46.87
C SER A 72 -5.27 25.98 -45.94
N PRO A 73 -5.37 24.75 -46.47
CA PRO A 73 -5.30 23.52 -45.67
C PRO A 73 -4.01 23.41 -44.85
N LYS A 74 -2.89 23.92 -45.37
CA LYS A 74 -1.59 23.88 -44.70
C LYS A 74 -1.51 24.87 -43.53
N ALA A 75 -2.03 26.09 -43.67
CA ALA A 75 -2.12 27.04 -42.57
C ALA A 75 -2.98 26.50 -41.41
N LYS A 76 -4.11 25.84 -41.74
CA LYS A 76 -4.95 25.15 -40.74
C LYS A 76 -4.24 23.98 -40.06
N LEU A 77 -3.48 23.19 -40.82
CA LEU A 77 -2.70 22.08 -40.26
C LEU A 77 -1.60 22.59 -39.33
N ASP A 78 -0.83 23.60 -39.74
CA ASP A 78 0.22 24.20 -38.92
C ASP A 78 -0.34 24.79 -37.62
N GLN A 79 -1.49 25.45 -37.70
CA GLN A 79 -2.19 25.95 -36.52
C GLN A 79 -2.68 24.82 -35.62
N THR A 80 -3.19 23.72 -36.18
CA THR A 80 -3.62 22.54 -35.42
C THR A 80 -2.44 21.82 -34.76
N VAL A 81 -1.30 21.72 -35.45
CA VAL A 81 -0.07 21.16 -34.88
C VAL A 81 0.39 22.04 -33.73
N LYS A 82 0.47 23.37 -33.92
CA LYS A 82 0.84 24.31 -32.86
C LYS A 82 -0.08 24.22 -31.64
N THR A 83 -1.40 24.17 -31.83
CA THR A 83 -2.34 24.05 -30.70
C THR A 83 -2.24 22.70 -30.00
N LYS A 84 -2.09 21.60 -30.74
CA LYS A 84 -1.89 20.27 -30.14
C LYS A 84 -0.55 20.15 -29.43
N THR A 85 0.53 20.71 -29.97
CA THR A 85 1.83 20.74 -29.30
C THR A 85 1.76 21.55 -28.02
N ALA A 86 1.10 22.71 -28.03
CA ALA A 86 0.88 23.51 -26.83
C ALA A 86 0.00 22.80 -25.79
N ASP A 87 -1.09 22.13 -26.21
CA ASP A 87 -1.94 21.31 -25.34
C ASP A 87 -1.17 20.13 -24.73
N LEU A 88 -0.36 19.46 -25.55
CA LEU A 88 0.46 18.33 -25.10
C LEU A 88 1.56 18.78 -24.14
N GLU A 89 2.21 19.91 -24.39
CA GLU A 89 3.19 20.50 -23.48
C GLU A 89 2.54 20.91 -22.15
N ALA A 90 1.34 21.50 -22.19
CA ALA A 90 0.57 21.83 -20.99
C ALA A 90 0.22 20.56 -20.20
N LYS A 91 -0.25 19.50 -20.85
CA LYS A 91 -0.54 18.19 -20.21
C LYS A 91 0.70 17.53 -19.63
N ASN A 92 1.83 17.54 -20.33
CA ASN A 92 3.10 17.01 -19.84
C ASN A 92 3.56 17.76 -18.57
N ARG A 93 3.42 19.10 -18.55
CA ARG A 93 3.74 19.90 -17.36
C ARG A 93 2.81 19.60 -16.18
N LEU A 94 1.51 19.37 -16.44
CA LEU A 94 0.55 18.97 -15.40
C LEU A 94 0.87 17.59 -14.83
N GLN A 95 1.18 16.61 -15.69
CA GLN A 95 1.56 15.27 -15.25
C GLN A 95 2.87 15.27 -14.45
N ALA A 96 3.85 16.08 -14.85
CA ALA A 96 5.09 16.24 -14.07
C ALA A 96 4.80 16.77 -12.65
N LYS A 97 3.92 17.78 -12.53
CA LYS A 97 3.50 18.31 -11.22
C LYS A 97 2.73 17.28 -10.39
N GLU A 98 1.84 16.51 -11.00
CA GLU A 98 1.08 15.47 -10.31
C GLU A 98 2.00 14.35 -9.82
N LEU A 99 2.98 13.96 -10.63
CA LEU A 99 3.98 12.97 -10.26
C LEU A 99 4.85 13.47 -9.08
N GLU A 100 5.28 14.73 -9.10
CA GLU A 100 5.99 15.35 -7.97
C GLU A 100 5.14 15.37 -6.69
N ASP A 101 3.87 15.76 -6.78
CA ASP A 101 2.96 15.79 -5.63
C ASP A 101 2.72 14.38 -5.07
N VAL A 102 2.53 13.38 -5.94
CA VAL A 102 2.41 11.97 -5.54
C VAL A 102 3.71 11.48 -4.87
N HIS A 103 4.89 11.84 -5.38
CA HIS A 103 6.16 11.48 -4.75
C HIS A 103 6.33 12.12 -3.36
N VAL A 104 5.97 13.39 -3.22
CA VAL A 104 6.02 14.09 -1.93
C VAL A 104 5.04 13.46 -0.94
N LYS A 105 3.80 13.18 -1.36
CA LYS A 105 2.80 12.50 -0.54
C LYS A 105 3.26 11.10 -0.13
N ASN A 106 3.76 10.29 -1.06
CA ASN A 106 4.28 8.95 -0.76
C ASN A 106 5.45 9.00 0.22
N ARG A 107 6.39 9.95 0.07
CA ARG A 107 7.49 10.13 1.03
C ARG A 107 6.96 10.50 2.41
N LYS A 108 5.99 11.41 2.49
CA LYS A 108 5.36 11.80 3.76
C LYS A 108 4.62 10.63 4.41
N LEU A 109 3.86 9.85 3.63
CA LEU A 109 3.18 8.66 4.12
C LEU A 109 4.16 7.61 4.62
N ALA A 110 5.25 7.36 3.90
CA ALA A 110 6.31 6.44 4.33
C ALA A 110 6.95 6.89 5.66
N GLN A 111 7.23 8.18 5.81
CA GLN A 111 7.73 8.75 7.07
C GLN A 111 6.72 8.61 8.21
N GLN A 112 5.43 8.86 7.95
CA GLN A 112 4.37 8.69 8.94
C GLN A 112 4.22 7.23 9.36
N LEU A 113 4.28 6.29 8.41
CA LEU A 113 4.24 4.86 8.69
C LEU A 113 5.43 4.42 9.56
N ASP A 114 6.65 4.93 9.29
CA ASP A 114 7.83 4.63 10.11
C ASP A 114 7.68 5.18 11.55
N VAL A 115 7.24 6.42 11.70
CA VAL A 115 7.00 7.04 13.02
C VAL A 115 5.93 6.29 13.79
N ASN A 116 4.79 6.00 13.14
CA ASN A 116 3.70 5.25 13.75
C ASN A 116 4.13 3.83 14.11
N GLY A 117 4.91 3.17 13.25
CA GLY A 117 5.48 1.86 13.51
C GLY A 117 6.37 1.87 14.76
N LYS A 118 7.29 2.83 14.88
CA LYS A 118 8.16 2.97 16.06
C LYS A 118 7.36 3.22 17.33
N GLN A 119 6.34 4.08 17.26
CA GLN A 119 5.46 4.34 18.39
C GLN A 119 4.65 3.09 18.78
N ALA A 120 4.17 2.32 17.80
CA ALA A 120 3.48 1.06 18.05
C ALA A 120 4.42 0.03 18.69
N LYS A 121 5.68 -0.07 18.24
CA LYS A 121 6.69 -0.92 18.88
C LYS A 121 6.93 -0.56 20.33
N ALA A 122 7.14 0.72 20.63
CA ALA A 122 7.30 1.19 22.00
C ALA A 122 6.06 0.86 22.86
N THR A 123 4.86 1.00 22.28
CA THR A 123 3.61 0.66 22.94
C THR A 123 3.51 -0.83 23.25
N VAL A 124 3.80 -1.69 22.26
CA VAL A 124 3.82 -3.15 22.41
C VAL A 124 4.83 -3.57 23.48
N ALA A 125 6.04 -2.99 23.51
CA ALA A 125 7.03 -3.26 24.55
C ALA A 125 6.52 -2.88 25.96
N ALA A 126 5.85 -1.73 26.09
CA ALA A 126 5.26 -1.32 27.36
C ALA A 126 4.06 -2.20 27.77
N VAL A 127 3.31 -2.73 26.82
CA VAL A 127 2.23 -3.69 27.05
C VAL A 127 2.82 -5.04 27.46
N HIS A 128 3.84 -5.55 26.77
CA HIS A 128 4.58 -6.76 27.12
C HIS A 128 5.05 -6.73 28.58
N GLN A 129 5.69 -5.63 29.01
CA GLN A 129 6.14 -5.47 30.40
C GLN A 129 4.97 -5.48 31.40
N ARG A 130 3.81 -4.93 31.04
CA ARG A 130 2.61 -4.94 31.88
C ARG A 130 1.99 -6.34 31.96
N LEU A 131 1.92 -7.07 30.85
CA LEU A 131 1.47 -8.47 30.83
C LEU A 131 2.40 -9.34 31.68
N ALA A 132 3.73 -9.18 31.55
CA ALA A 132 4.72 -9.86 32.39
C ALA A 132 4.47 -9.66 33.88
N LYS A 133 4.28 -8.40 34.28
CA LYS A 133 4.00 -8.04 35.68
C LYS A 133 2.64 -8.58 36.12
N GLY A 134 1.63 -8.54 35.25
CA GLY A 134 0.29 -9.06 35.51
C GLY A 134 0.30 -10.56 35.78
N VAL A 135 0.88 -11.34 34.86
CA VAL A 135 1.08 -12.79 35.01
C VAL A 135 1.86 -13.10 36.28
N SER A 136 2.99 -12.43 36.49
CA SER A 136 3.81 -12.64 37.70
C SER A 136 3.02 -12.34 38.98
N ARG A 137 2.15 -11.33 38.98
CA ARG A 137 1.32 -10.98 40.13
C ARG A 137 0.22 -12.01 40.37
N ASN A 138 -0.47 -12.48 39.33
CA ASN A 138 -1.49 -13.52 39.44
C ASN A 138 -0.87 -14.83 39.98
N VAL A 139 0.27 -15.25 39.42
CA VAL A 139 1.00 -16.43 39.91
C VAL A 139 1.44 -16.26 41.37
N ALA A 140 1.94 -15.08 41.75
CA ALA A 140 2.35 -14.82 43.13
C ALA A 140 1.16 -14.75 44.11
N ALA A 141 -0.03 -14.38 43.64
CA ALA A 141 -1.25 -14.30 44.44
C ALA A 141 -1.94 -15.66 44.66
N LEU A 142 -1.57 -16.69 43.89
CA LEU A 142 -2.13 -18.04 43.99
C LEU A 142 -2.23 -18.56 45.43
N PRO A 143 -1.18 -18.47 46.29
CA PRO A 143 -1.27 -19.04 47.63
C PRO A 143 -2.29 -18.34 48.53
N SER A 144 -2.51 -17.03 48.34
CA SER A 144 -3.44 -16.21 49.12
C SER A 144 -4.88 -16.26 48.61
N GLU A 145 -5.07 -16.47 47.31
CA GLU A 145 -6.41 -16.52 46.69
C GLU A 145 -6.99 -17.93 46.67
N SER A 146 -6.15 -18.94 46.90
CA SER A 146 -6.59 -20.34 46.89
C SER A 146 -7.17 -20.75 48.24
N ILE A 147 -8.34 -21.40 48.18
CA ILE A 147 -8.89 -22.15 49.30
C ILE A 147 -8.24 -23.55 49.26
N PRO A 148 -7.59 -24.00 50.35
CA PRO A 148 -7.02 -25.34 50.44
C PRO A 148 -8.02 -26.40 49.98
N TYR A 149 -7.56 -27.30 49.10
CA TYR A 149 -8.31 -28.44 48.55
C TYR A 149 -9.47 -28.11 47.59
N LEU A 150 -10.31 -27.10 47.84
CA LEU A 150 -11.50 -26.84 47.03
C LEU A 150 -11.30 -25.83 45.88
N GLY A 151 -10.41 -24.85 46.03
CA GLY A 151 -10.24 -23.77 45.04
C GLY A 151 -9.02 -23.91 44.13
N LEU A 152 -8.04 -24.73 44.53
CA LEU A 152 -6.71 -24.77 43.90
C LEU A 152 -6.74 -25.12 42.41
N GLY A 153 -7.51 -26.16 42.03
CA GLY A 153 -7.57 -26.60 40.64
C GLY A 153 -8.15 -25.53 39.72
N VAL A 154 -9.19 -24.83 40.17
CA VAL A 154 -9.84 -23.75 39.40
C VAL A 154 -8.90 -22.55 39.27
N THR A 155 -8.29 -22.09 40.37
CA THR A 155 -7.38 -20.93 40.33
C THR A 155 -6.17 -21.20 39.44
N LEU A 156 -5.60 -22.42 39.50
CA LEU A 156 -4.49 -22.82 38.63
C LEU A 156 -4.91 -22.91 37.16
N ALA A 157 -6.10 -23.42 36.87
CA ALA A 157 -6.62 -23.49 35.50
C ALA A 157 -6.84 -22.09 34.92
N VAL A 158 -7.50 -21.18 35.67
CA VAL A 158 -7.71 -19.79 35.24
C VAL A 158 -6.37 -19.07 35.04
N THR A 159 -5.43 -19.24 35.96
CA THR A 159 -4.08 -18.63 35.81
C THR A 159 -3.33 -19.19 34.60
N SER A 160 -3.52 -20.47 34.28
CA SER A 160 -2.94 -21.07 33.07
C SER A 160 -3.55 -20.48 31.80
N LEU A 161 -4.86 -20.24 31.80
CA LEU A 161 -5.56 -19.55 30.69
C LEU A 161 -5.11 -18.11 30.56
N ASP A 162 -4.96 -17.37 31.67
CA ASP A 162 -4.44 -15.99 31.65
C ASP A 162 -3.06 -15.90 30.97
N ILE A 163 -2.18 -16.86 31.25
CA ILE A 163 -0.85 -16.94 30.62
C ILE A 163 -0.98 -17.26 29.13
N TYR A 164 -1.86 -18.19 28.77
CA TYR A 164 -2.11 -18.55 27.38
C TYR A 164 -2.65 -17.35 26.58
N ASP A 165 -3.65 -16.64 27.10
CA ASP A 165 -4.24 -15.48 26.44
C ASP A 165 -3.25 -14.32 26.34
N ALA A 166 -2.44 -14.10 27.38
CA ALA A 166 -1.34 -13.13 27.35
C ALA A 166 -0.31 -13.49 26.26
N CYS A 167 -0.01 -14.77 26.09
CA CYS A 167 0.89 -15.26 25.04
C CYS A 167 0.30 -15.04 23.63
N GLN A 168 -0.96 -15.39 23.40
CA GLN A 168 -1.63 -15.15 22.12
C GLN A 168 -1.69 -13.66 21.79
N THR A 169 -2.01 -12.82 22.78
CA THR A 169 -2.01 -11.37 22.62
C THR A 169 -0.64 -10.83 22.15
N MET A 170 0.46 -11.34 22.72
CA MET A 170 1.80 -10.96 22.27
C MET A 170 2.14 -11.44 20.86
N LYS A 171 1.64 -12.61 20.46
CA LYS A 171 1.78 -13.11 19.09
C LYS A 171 1.06 -12.20 18.09
N ASP A 172 -0.17 -11.79 18.40
CA ASP A 172 -0.94 -10.87 17.56
C ASP A 172 -0.25 -9.50 17.44
N PHE A 173 0.33 -9.00 18.53
CA PHE A 173 1.14 -7.78 18.48
C PHE A 173 2.39 -7.92 17.62
N ASN A 174 3.08 -9.07 17.68
CA ASN A 174 4.24 -9.32 16.82
C ASN A 174 3.86 -9.39 15.34
N ASP A 175 2.71 -10.01 15.02
CA ASP A 175 2.19 -10.02 13.66
C ASP A 175 1.88 -8.59 13.18
N LEU A 176 1.28 -7.74 14.02
CA LEU A 176 1.05 -6.32 13.73
C LEU A 176 2.37 -5.56 13.51
N LEU A 177 3.38 -5.75 14.37
CA LEU A 177 4.68 -5.11 14.23
C LEU A 177 5.41 -5.54 12.94
N ARG A 178 5.27 -6.81 12.54
CA ARG A 178 5.80 -7.32 11.26
C ARG A 178 5.12 -6.66 10.06
N MET A 179 3.80 -6.49 10.10
CA MET A 179 3.06 -5.75 9.05
C MET A 179 3.52 -4.29 8.92
N MET A 180 3.96 -3.67 10.03
CA MET A 180 4.51 -2.31 10.04
C MET A 180 6.04 -2.24 9.79
N GLY A 181 6.69 -3.37 9.52
CA GLY A 181 8.14 -3.44 9.26
C GLY A 181 9.03 -3.17 10.49
N GLN A 182 8.50 -3.33 11.71
CA GLN A 182 9.20 -3.00 12.97
C GLN A 182 9.88 -4.21 13.65
N GLY A 183 9.73 -5.40 13.05
CA GLY A 183 10.22 -6.66 13.59
C GLY A 183 9.28 -7.25 14.64
N GLU A 184 9.84 -7.97 15.61
CA GLU A 184 9.09 -8.69 16.65
C GLU A 184 9.69 -8.36 18.03
N GLU A 185 8.85 -8.40 19.07
CA GLU A 185 9.25 -8.41 20.47
C GLU A 185 9.32 -9.84 20.99
N LYS A 186 10.23 -10.12 21.93
CA LYS A 186 10.38 -11.49 22.45
C LYS A 186 9.19 -11.88 23.33
N PRO A 187 8.50 -13.00 23.06
CA PRO A 187 7.36 -13.44 23.86
C PRO A 187 7.83 -14.26 25.07
N ASP A 188 8.68 -13.69 25.93
CA ASP A 188 9.29 -14.37 27.08
C ASP A 188 8.24 -14.86 28.11
N LEU A 189 7.01 -14.36 28.01
CA LEU A 189 5.83 -14.74 28.81
C LEU A 189 5.31 -16.14 28.49
N CYS A 190 5.43 -16.59 27.23
CA CYS A 190 4.80 -17.81 26.74
C CYS A 190 5.41 -19.09 27.36
N GLY A 191 6.57 -18.99 28.00
CA GLY A 191 7.26 -20.10 28.66
C GLY A 191 7.15 -20.10 30.19
N GLN A 192 6.33 -19.23 30.75
CA GLN A 192 6.25 -19.06 32.20
C GLN A 192 5.54 -20.26 32.84
N LYS A 193 6.25 -20.97 33.74
CA LYS A 193 5.71 -22.16 34.40
C LYS A 193 4.73 -21.77 35.49
N VAL A 194 3.50 -22.27 35.38
CA VAL A 194 2.52 -22.26 36.48
C VAL A 194 2.98 -23.26 37.55
N PRO A 195 2.95 -22.90 38.84
CA PRO A 195 3.28 -23.83 39.92
C PRO A 195 2.29 -25.00 39.97
N THR A 196 2.76 -26.14 40.48
CA THR A 196 1.91 -27.33 40.62
C THR A 196 0.92 -27.20 41.77
N VAL A 197 -0.14 -28.02 41.75
CA VAL A 197 -1.14 -28.10 42.82
C VAL A 197 -0.47 -28.29 44.18
N ASP A 198 0.53 -29.16 44.27
CA ASP A 198 1.24 -29.44 45.52
C ASP A 198 2.05 -28.24 46.03
N GLN A 199 2.70 -27.50 45.12
CA GLN A 199 3.46 -26.29 45.46
C GLN A 199 2.54 -25.19 46.00
N VAL A 200 1.39 -24.98 45.36
CA VAL A 200 0.41 -23.99 45.82
C VAL A 200 -0.22 -24.46 47.13
N LEU A 201 -0.62 -25.73 47.25
CA LEU A 201 -1.20 -26.29 48.47
C LEU A 201 -0.27 -26.15 49.68
N ALA A 202 1.03 -26.43 49.54
CA ALA A 202 2.02 -26.26 50.61
C ALA A 202 2.13 -24.80 51.06
N SER A 203 2.14 -23.86 50.10
CA SER A 203 2.25 -22.42 50.35
C SER A 203 0.97 -21.86 50.98
N THR A 204 -0.20 -22.23 50.44
CA THR A 204 -1.52 -21.87 50.95
C THR A 204 -1.73 -22.37 52.36
N LYS A 205 -1.38 -23.62 52.69
CA LYS A 205 -1.49 -24.16 54.05
C LYS A 205 -0.73 -23.32 55.07
N THR A 206 0.47 -22.88 54.71
CA THR A 206 1.31 -22.06 55.58
C THR A 206 0.69 -20.68 55.81
N GLY A 207 0.26 -20.01 54.73
CA GLY A 207 -0.39 -18.69 54.80
C GLY A 207 -1.75 -18.70 55.51
N TRP A 208 -2.57 -19.73 55.26
CA TRP A 208 -3.84 -19.91 55.96
C TRP A 208 -3.62 -20.14 57.45
N ARG A 209 -2.65 -20.98 57.83
CA ARG A 209 -2.35 -21.26 59.24
C ARG A 209 -1.93 -19.99 59.98
N SER A 210 -1.05 -19.18 59.39
CA SER A 210 -0.61 -17.92 60.00
C SER A 210 -1.74 -16.89 60.08
N SER A 211 -2.58 -16.79 59.06
CA SER A 211 -3.75 -15.89 59.08
C SER A 211 -4.76 -16.28 60.15
N VAL A 212 -5.06 -17.57 60.26
CA VAL A 212 -5.97 -18.12 61.28
C VAL A 212 -5.40 -17.93 62.69
N GLN A 213 -4.11 -18.19 62.89
CA GLN A 213 -3.44 -17.93 64.16
C GLN A 213 -3.51 -16.46 64.56
N ARG A 214 -3.26 -15.53 63.63
CA ARG A 214 -3.37 -14.10 63.90
C ARG A 214 -4.78 -13.69 64.34
N VAL A 215 -5.82 -14.13 63.61
CA VAL A 215 -7.22 -13.86 63.98
C VAL A 215 -7.56 -14.46 65.35
N THR A 216 -7.05 -15.66 65.64
CA THR A 216 -7.24 -16.32 66.92
C THR A 216 -6.60 -15.54 68.06
N ASP A 217 -5.39 -15.02 67.87
CA ASP A 217 -4.69 -14.22 68.86
C ASP A 217 -5.34 -12.85 69.07
N ASP A 218 -5.77 -12.18 67.99
CA ASP A 218 -6.55 -10.95 68.06
C ASP A 218 -7.86 -11.19 68.82
N ALA A 219 -8.59 -12.27 68.53
CA ALA A 219 -9.86 -12.57 69.19
C ALA A 219 -9.72 -12.82 70.70
N LYS A 220 -8.58 -13.38 71.16
CA LYS A 220 -8.27 -13.50 72.60
C LYS A 220 -8.18 -12.13 73.27
N THR A 221 -7.67 -11.10 72.59
CA THR A 221 -7.59 -9.73 73.14
C THR A 221 -8.98 -9.12 73.37
N PHE A 222 -9.97 -9.50 72.55
CA PHE A 222 -11.35 -9.00 72.65
C PHE A 222 -12.24 -9.83 73.59
N LYS A 223 -11.70 -10.87 74.26
CA LYS A 223 -12.45 -11.78 75.15
C LYS A 223 -13.71 -12.40 74.51
N VAL A 224 -13.71 -12.57 73.19
CA VAL A 224 -14.78 -13.26 72.47
C VAL A 224 -14.49 -14.76 72.52
N ALA A 225 -15.54 -15.59 72.59
CA ALA A 225 -15.39 -17.03 72.44
C ALA A 225 -14.77 -17.35 71.07
N VAL A 226 -13.53 -17.83 71.06
CA VAL A 226 -12.80 -18.12 69.83
C VAL A 226 -13.08 -19.56 69.42
N PRO A 227 -13.69 -19.81 68.25
CA PRO A 227 -13.84 -21.17 67.75
C PRO A 227 -12.46 -21.78 67.45
N ASP A 228 -12.32 -23.10 67.57
CA ASP A 228 -11.13 -23.82 67.12
C ASP A 228 -11.07 -23.79 65.58
N VAL A 229 -10.46 -22.74 65.04
CA VAL A 229 -10.26 -22.60 63.61
C VAL A 229 -8.99 -23.35 63.24
N ARG A 230 -9.16 -24.50 62.59
CA ARG A 230 -8.07 -25.29 62.01
C ARG A 230 -8.29 -25.50 60.52
N LEU A 231 -7.20 -25.73 59.80
CA LEU A 231 -7.28 -26.21 58.42
C LEU A 231 -8.02 -27.55 58.39
N PRO A 232 -9.06 -27.72 57.57
CA PRO A 232 -9.71 -29.01 57.41
C PRO A 232 -8.73 -30.01 56.80
N THR A 233 -8.87 -31.28 57.18
CA THR A 233 -8.14 -32.37 56.54
C THR A 233 -8.71 -32.61 55.13
N ARG A 234 -7.91 -33.26 54.27
CA ARG A 234 -8.37 -33.62 52.93
C ARG A 234 -9.64 -34.50 52.98
N ASP A 235 -9.71 -35.43 53.93
CA ASP A 235 -10.85 -36.35 54.07
C ASP A 235 -12.13 -35.65 54.56
N GLU A 236 -12.00 -34.64 55.43
CA GLU A 236 -13.12 -33.80 55.85
C GLU A 236 -13.66 -32.99 54.67
N MET A 237 -12.78 -32.38 53.88
CA MET A 237 -13.18 -31.68 52.66
C MET A 237 -13.83 -32.61 51.66
N THR A 238 -13.22 -33.78 51.39
CA THR A 238 -13.74 -34.78 50.45
C THR A 238 -15.16 -35.21 50.83
N ARG A 239 -15.40 -35.53 52.11
CA ARG A 239 -16.74 -35.91 52.59
C ARG A 239 -17.76 -34.77 52.48
N ALA A 240 -17.35 -33.54 52.76
CA ALA A 240 -18.24 -32.39 52.74
C ALA A 240 -18.59 -31.92 51.32
N SER A 241 -17.64 -31.96 50.39
CA SER A 241 -17.82 -31.40 49.05
C SER A 241 -18.24 -32.41 48.01
N CYS A 242 -17.69 -33.63 48.02
CA CYS A 242 -17.87 -34.60 46.94
C CYS A 242 -19.27 -35.22 46.89
N THR A 243 -20.08 -35.00 47.93
CA THR A 243 -21.51 -35.32 47.97
C THR A 243 -22.35 -34.32 47.19
N VAL A 244 -21.86 -33.09 47.00
CA VAL A 244 -22.59 -31.96 46.39
C VAL A 244 -22.03 -31.62 45.01
N VAL A 245 -20.70 -31.65 44.84
CA VAL A 245 -20.01 -31.25 43.62
C VAL A 245 -18.80 -32.14 43.36
N SER A 246 -18.58 -32.50 42.08
CA SER A 246 -17.37 -33.22 41.67
C SER A 246 -16.21 -32.24 41.53
N VAL A 247 -15.20 -32.38 42.38
CA VAL A 247 -14.03 -31.49 42.41
C VAL A 247 -12.82 -32.27 41.91
N PRO A 248 -12.26 -31.89 40.74
CA PRO A 248 -11.03 -32.51 40.22
C PRO A 248 -9.90 -32.47 41.24
N TYR A 249 -9.10 -33.54 41.32
CA TYR A 249 -8.00 -33.76 42.29
C TYR A 249 -8.41 -33.94 43.77
N LEU A 250 -9.65 -33.67 44.15
CA LEU A 250 -10.16 -33.86 45.52
C LEU A 250 -11.09 -35.08 45.62
N CYS A 251 -12.05 -35.19 44.71
CA CYS A 251 -13.01 -36.29 44.70
C CYS A 251 -12.47 -37.51 43.95
N PRO A 252 -12.75 -38.73 44.41
CA PRO A 252 -12.45 -39.94 43.64
C PRO A 252 -13.20 -39.90 42.30
N GLU A 253 -12.56 -40.35 41.23
CA GLU A 253 -13.23 -40.55 39.94
C GLU A 253 -14.37 -41.56 40.13
N LYS A 254 -15.56 -41.18 39.65
CA LYS A 254 -16.75 -42.03 39.69
C LYS A 254 -16.76 -43.00 38.51
#